data_AF-A0A3D0Y183-F1
#
_entry.id   AF-A0A3D0Y183-F1
#
_cell.length_a   1.000
_cell.length_b   1.000
_cell.length_c   1.000
_cell.angle_alpha   90.00
_cell.angle_beta   90.00
_cell.angle_gamma   90.00
#
_symmetry.space_group_name_H-M   'P 1'
#
loop_
_entity.id
_entity.type
_entity.pdbx_description
1 polymer ?
#
loop_
_entity_poly.entity_id
_entity_poly.type
_entity_poly.pdbx_seq_one_letter_code
_entity_poly.pdbx_strand_id
1 'polypeptide(L)'
;MSENISVKEKINAQIDVDKEILSVLPKNNKKNLQAYKDKAAEISNEYSNYLSEIINEMKRRAVKIKSFTPDSKIEEITNEIHKLGNIIGILNPNTTSFEKMQLDEILYVLKNFYKNNLELVNEAIVRAIDKFRMVGVYLTIDDFNYSAFTKEYMTVFLEDMKKGDPNSARVKDAFEQIYWKCSDIIIHIELNIRSIYFRYEKAINKHFEDEEKKVLKEMGLKPEEIIEKYNNLYTQLIDVNNKDTALIIDKFLNNEIVPKDFEESSIKKNYKKIIGKDLEEFDKEKIQEINKNIIRLNESLYEFKNYLKYKYIFNDVLEIFKSKEKFKVICEQKLKQIKKLEAKLFKVNKRLSRMENHKSLFRKIFSKNNNRLEKININVNTQILELKQIYMDYEENKVKNIITTSLNDSSTIYDVLLLISNFYVFLVKSIIKEYPEIKPDEIKDVIEQFRLFIKYPKITIINNVKITEDKDITLMIKDKYNLCDIIITKEDLDEDNLPNLITIVNNICQSNYIKNSKTTIEDIQFLLQVNKILDDNNIN
;
A
#
# COMPACT_ATOMS: atom_id res chain seq x y z
N MET A 1 -39.58 48.06 -2.68
CA MET A 1 -39.88 46.99 -1.71
C MET A 1 -40.82 46.01 -2.39
N SER A 2 -40.28 45.04 -3.12
CA SER A 2 -41.06 43.92 -3.66
C SER A 2 -40.74 42.70 -2.80
N GLU A 3 -41.72 42.23 -2.04
CA GLU A 3 -41.61 41.08 -1.16
C GLU A 3 -41.31 39.83 -1.98
N ASN A 4 -40.09 39.33 -1.83
CA ASN A 4 -39.70 38.02 -2.33
C ASN A 4 -40.22 36.96 -1.34
N ILE A 5 -41.54 36.74 -1.34
CA ILE A 5 -42.16 35.62 -0.61
C ILE A 5 -41.57 34.33 -1.17
N SER A 6 -40.95 33.52 -0.32
CA SER A 6 -40.30 32.28 -0.75
C SER A 6 -41.35 31.31 -1.30
N VAL A 7 -40.96 30.46 -2.26
CA VAL A 7 -41.85 29.43 -2.86
C VAL A 7 -42.53 28.58 -1.80
N LYS A 8 -41.85 28.30 -0.68
CA LYS A 8 -42.38 27.59 0.49
C LYS A 8 -43.56 28.32 1.13
N GLU A 9 -43.46 29.63 1.33
CA GLU A 9 -44.50 30.45 1.96
C GLU A 9 -45.74 30.53 1.06
N LYS A 10 -45.56 30.60 -0.27
CA LYS A 10 -46.66 30.56 -1.24
C LYS A 10 -47.39 29.21 -1.19
N ILE A 11 -46.66 28.10 -1.18
CA ILE A 11 -47.25 26.76 -1.09
C ILE A 11 -47.98 26.57 0.25
N ASN A 12 -47.40 27.02 1.37
CA ASN A 12 -48.05 26.92 2.67
C ASN A 12 -49.34 27.75 2.74
N ALA A 13 -49.33 28.98 2.24
CA ALA A 13 -50.53 29.81 2.18
C ALA A 13 -51.62 29.16 1.31
N GLN A 14 -51.24 28.56 0.18
CA GLN A 14 -52.15 27.82 -0.68
C GLN A 14 -52.74 26.60 0.03
N ILE A 15 -51.94 25.84 0.80
CA ILE A 15 -52.40 24.70 1.61
C ILE A 15 -53.49 25.11 2.61
N ASP A 16 -53.33 26.26 3.26
CA ASP A 16 -54.31 26.73 4.24
C ASP A 16 -55.62 27.15 3.57
N VAL A 17 -55.53 27.83 2.42
CA VAL A 17 -56.69 28.18 1.58
C VAL A 17 -57.43 26.92 1.11
N ASP A 18 -56.71 25.92 0.61
CA ASP A 18 -57.29 24.70 0.07
C ASP A 18 -57.93 23.83 1.17
N LYS A 19 -57.36 23.82 2.38
CA LYS A 19 -57.99 23.21 3.56
C LYS A 19 -59.30 23.90 3.93
N GLU A 20 -59.33 25.23 3.91
CA GLU A 20 -60.54 26.00 4.21
C GLU A 20 -61.64 25.70 3.19
N ILE A 21 -61.31 25.72 1.88
CA ILE A 21 -62.23 25.37 0.79
C ILE A 21 -62.82 23.97 0.99
N LEU A 22 -61.99 22.98 1.31
CA LEU A 22 -62.46 21.62 1.57
C LEU A 22 -63.32 21.51 2.85
N SER A 23 -63.10 22.39 3.84
CA SER A 23 -63.86 22.39 5.09
C SER A 23 -65.28 22.93 4.94
N VAL A 24 -65.49 23.90 4.04
CA VAL A 24 -66.79 24.57 3.83
C VAL A 24 -67.68 23.89 2.78
N LEU A 25 -67.13 22.95 2.00
CA LEU A 25 -67.89 22.22 0.98
C LEU A 25 -68.92 21.26 1.60
N PRO A 26 -70.21 21.35 1.24
CA PRO A 26 -71.27 20.51 1.80
C PRO A 26 -71.11 19.04 1.40
N LYS A 27 -71.49 18.12 2.31
CA LYS A 27 -71.37 16.65 2.11
C LYS A 27 -72.69 15.89 2.32
N ASN A 28 -73.80 16.62 2.35
CA ASN A 28 -75.11 16.16 2.81
C ASN A 28 -75.96 15.40 1.77
N ASN A 29 -75.55 15.35 0.49
CA ASN A 29 -76.23 14.57 -0.54
C ASN A 29 -75.26 14.07 -1.62
N LYS A 30 -75.74 13.17 -2.50
CA LYS A 30 -74.90 12.52 -3.52
C LYS A 30 -74.23 13.51 -4.49
N LYS A 31 -74.91 14.60 -4.86
CA LYS A 31 -74.37 15.64 -5.76
C LYS A 31 -73.26 16.44 -5.07
N ASN A 32 -73.50 16.85 -3.83
CA ASN A 32 -72.55 17.61 -3.03
C ASN A 32 -71.31 16.79 -2.66
N LEU A 33 -71.48 15.49 -2.38
CA LEU A 33 -70.37 14.56 -2.16
C LEU A 33 -69.51 14.38 -3.42
N GLN A 34 -70.11 14.34 -4.60
CA GLN A 34 -69.36 14.25 -5.86
C GLN A 34 -68.54 15.53 -6.09
N ALA A 35 -69.13 16.71 -5.93
CA ALA A 35 -68.43 17.98 -6.04
C ALA A 35 -67.24 18.11 -5.06
N TYR A 36 -67.40 17.62 -3.82
CA TYR A 36 -66.30 17.54 -2.86
C TYR A 36 -65.17 16.63 -3.35
N LYS A 37 -65.50 15.43 -3.86
CA LYS A 37 -64.51 14.48 -4.38
C LYS A 37 -63.77 15.05 -5.58
N ASP A 38 -64.49 15.70 -6.50
CA ASP A 38 -63.91 16.31 -7.69
C ASP A 38 -62.94 17.43 -7.29
N LYS A 39 -63.33 18.30 -6.34
CA LYS A 39 -62.44 19.37 -5.85
C LYS A 39 -61.24 18.82 -5.08
N ALA A 40 -61.43 17.78 -4.25
CA ALA A 40 -60.32 17.12 -3.56
C ALA A 40 -59.34 16.46 -4.53
N ALA A 41 -59.83 15.85 -5.62
CA ALA A 41 -59.00 15.26 -6.67
C ALA A 41 -58.24 16.34 -7.47
N GLU A 42 -58.89 17.47 -7.77
CA GLU A 42 -58.26 18.64 -8.40
C GLU A 42 -57.08 19.16 -7.57
N ILE A 43 -57.32 19.44 -6.28
CA ILE A 43 -56.29 19.91 -5.33
C ILE A 43 -55.17 18.86 -5.19
N SER A 44 -55.51 17.57 -5.09
CA SER A 44 -54.53 16.50 -5.03
C SER A 44 -53.64 16.42 -6.28
N ASN A 45 -54.22 16.63 -7.47
CA ASN A 45 -53.47 16.66 -8.72
C ASN A 45 -52.55 17.89 -8.80
N GLU A 46 -53.00 19.08 -8.35
CA GLU A 46 -52.14 20.27 -8.27
C GLU A 46 -50.92 20.04 -7.38
N TYR A 47 -51.10 19.48 -6.18
CA TYR A 47 -49.96 19.17 -5.30
C TYR A 47 -49.05 18.07 -5.85
N SER A 48 -49.60 17.10 -6.59
CA SER A 48 -48.80 16.09 -7.28
C SER A 48 -47.94 16.70 -8.38
N ASN A 49 -48.47 17.70 -9.09
CA ASN A 49 -47.71 18.47 -10.09
C ASN A 49 -46.62 19.31 -9.42
N TYR A 50 -46.93 20.05 -8.35
CA TYR A 50 -45.92 20.81 -7.59
C TYR A 50 -44.80 19.91 -7.08
N LEU A 51 -45.14 18.75 -6.52
CA LEU A 51 -44.15 17.78 -6.07
C LEU A 51 -43.25 17.32 -7.23
N SER A 52 -43.85 17.01 -8.38
CA SER A 52 -43.11 16.59 -9.58
C SER A 52 -42.16 17.67 -10.11
N GLU A 53 -42.60 18.93 -10.13
CA GLU A 53 -41.77 20.07 -10.51
C GLU A 53 -40.60 20.27 -9.55
N ILE A 54 -40.85 20.18 -8.24
CA ILE A 54 -39.82 20.29 -7.21
C ILE A 54 -38.80 19.16 -7.36
N ILE A 55 -39.24 17.91 -7.54
CA ILE A 55 -38.36 16.76 -7.76
C ILE A 55 -37.52 16.95 -9.02
N ASN A 56 -38.12 17.39 -10.13
CA ASN A 56 -37.41 17.61 -11.38
C ASN A 56 -36.35 18.71 -11.23
N GLU A 57 -36.66 19.80 -10.54
CA GLU A 57 -35.69 20.85 -10.23
C GLU A 57 -34.58 20.35 -9.31
N MET A 58 -34.90 19.53 -8.30
CA MET A 58 -33.92 18.90 -7.42
C MET A 58 -32.96 18.01 -8.20
N LYS A 59 -33.50 17.10 -9.05
CA LYS A 59 -32.71 16.23 -9.93
C LYS A 59 -31.84 17.04 -10.88
N ARG A 60 -32.38 18.09 -11.51
CA ARG A 60 -31.63 18.97 -12.42
C ARG A 60 -30.41 19.60 -11.73
N ARG A 61 -30.58 20.11 -10.52
CA ARG A 61 -29.47 20.70 -9.74
C ARG A 61 -28.48 19.64 -9.28
N ALA A 62 -28.95 18.50 -8.78
CA ALA A 62 -28.10 17.41 -8.35
C ALA A 62 -27.25 16.86 -9.51
N VAL A 63 -27.83 16.69 -10.70
CA VAL A 63 -27.11 16.28 -11.92
C VAL A 63 -26.01 17.27 -12.28
N LYS A 64 -26.26 18.58 -12.17
CA LYS A 64 -25.23 19.59 -12.42
C LYS A 64 -24.03 19.42 -11.47
N ILE A 65 -24.28 19.17 -10.19
CA ILE A 65 -23.20 18.96 -9.21
C ILE A 65 -22.49 17.62 -9.47
N LYS A 66 -23.22 16.55 -9.79
CA LYS A 66 -22.63 15.24 -10.14
C LYS A 66 -21.92 15.21 -11.50
N SER A 67 -22.09 16.23 -12.34
CA SER A 67 -21.51 16.25 -13.69
C SER A 67 -20.01 16.57 -13.72
N PHE A 68 -19.42 16.98 -12.59
CA PHE A 68 -17.98 17.14 -12.51
C PHE A 68 -17.30 15.78 -12.63
N THR A 69 -16.36 15.67 -13.58
CA THR A 69 -15.51 14.50 -13.75
C THR A 69 -14.07 14.83 -13.33
N PRO A 70 -13.31 13.86 -12.80
CA PRO A 70 -11.89 14.08 -12.46
C PRO A 70 -11.09 14.61 -13.65
N ASP A 71 -10.13 15.50 -13.39
CA ASP A 71 -9.20 16.00 -14.40
C ASP A 71 -8.40 14.83 -15.03
N SER A 72 -8.39 14.74 -16.37
CA SER A 72 -7.69 13.68 -17.10
C SER A 72 -6.17 13.65 -16.80
N LYS A 73 -5.60 14.79 -16.38
CA LYS A 73 -4.20 14.87 -15.95
C LYS A 73 -3.88 13.99 -14.74
N ILE A 74 -4.87 13.68 -13.90
CA ILE A 74 -4.66 12.81 -12.72
C ILE A 74 -4.20 11.42 -13.19
N GLU A 75 -4.88 10.85 -14.18
CA GLU A 75 -4.52 9.54 -14.73
C GLU A 75 -3.17 9.58 -15.46
N GLU A 76 -2.93 10.63 -16.27
CA GLU A 76 -1.65 10.82 -16.98
C GLU A 76 -0.46 10.89 -16.01
N ILE A 77 -0.56 11.74 -14.98
CA ILE A 77 0.50 11.92 -13.98
C ILE A 77 0.67 10.63 -13.16
N THR A 78 -0.42 9.96 -12.77
CA THR A 78 -0.36 8.71 -12.00
C THR A 78 0.38 7.61 -12.77
N ASN A 79 0.08 7.47 -14.07
CA ASN A 79 0.75 6.51 -14.93
C ASN A 79 2.24 6.83 -15.10
N GLU A 80 2.60 8.12 -15.24
CA GLU A 80 4.01 8.52 -15.33
C GLU A 80 4.78 8.29 -14.02
N ILE A 81 4.17 8.59 -12.86
CA ILE A 81 4.73 8.28 -11.54
C ILE A 81 4.96 6.78 -11.39
N HIS A 82 4.01 5.94 -11.79
CA HIS A 82 4.17 4.48 -11.73
C HIS A 82 5.35 4.01 -12.60
N LYS A 83 5.47 4.53 -13.82
CA LYS A 83 6.60 4.25 -14.72
C LYS A 83 7.94 4.67 -14.09
N LEU A 84 8.03 5.89 -13.57
CA LEU A 84 9.25 6.40 -12.92
C LEU A 84 9.59 5.63 -11.64
N GLY A 85 8.60 5.23 -10.84
CA GLY A 85 8.79 4.41 -9.66
C GLY A 85 9.42 3.05 -9.97
N ASN A 86 9.02 2.40 -11.06
CA ASN A 86 9.64 1.15 -11.53
C ASN A 86 11.09 1.37 -11.96
N ILE A 87 11.37 2.47 -12.66
CA ILE A 87 12.72 2.85 -13.06
C ILE A 87 13.61 3.09 -11.82
N ILE A 88 13.12 3.86 -10.83
CA ILE A 88 13.87 4.12 -9.59
C ILE A 88 14.21 2.80 -8.88
N GLY A 89 13.31 1.82 -8.88
CA GLY A 89 13.60 0.49 -8.35
C GLY A 89 14.76 -0.22 -9.05
N ILE A 90 14.85 -0.10 -10.37
CA ILE A 90 15.96 -0.65 -11.18
C ILE A 90 17.27 0.07 -10.86
N LEU A 91 17.23 1.40 -10.78
CA LEU A 91 18.41 2.25 -10.55
C LEU A 91 18.93 2.22 -9.11
N ASN A 92 18.18 1.66 -8.16
CA ASN A 92 18.57 1.67 -6.76
C ASN A 92 19.87 0.87 -6.54
N PRO A 93 20.98 1.53 -6.13
CA PRO A 93 22.28 0.88 -5.94
C PRO A 93 22.34 0.05 -4.65
N ASN A 94 21.45 0.32 -3.71
CA ASN A 94 21.46 -0.30 -2.38
C ASN A 94 20.59 -1.57 -2.31
N THR A 95 20.03 -2.01 -3.44
CA THR A 95 19.20 -3.22 -3.55
C THR A 95 19.94 -4.26 -4.37
N THR A 96 20.08 -5.49 -3.86
CA THR A 96 20.74 -6.55 -4.65
C THR A 96 19.77 -7.10 -5.70
N SER A 97 20.29 -7.76 -6.73
CA SER A 97 19.44 -8.36 -7.76
C SER A 97 18.43 -9.38 -7.20
N PHE A 98 18.74 -10.01 -6.07
CA PHE A 98 17.81 -10.87 -5.32
C PHE A 98 16.55 -10.14 -4.85
N GLU A 99 16.70 -8.96 -4.23
CA GLU A 99 15.57 -8.15 -3.78
C GLU A 99 14.90 -7.42 -4.96
N LYS A 100 15.65 -7.02 -6.01
CA LYS A 100 15.06 -6.50 -7.27
C LYS A 100 14.15 -7.53 -7.94
N MET A 101 14.48 -8.81 -7.84
CA MET A 101 13.63 -9.92 -8.30
C MET A 101 12.49 -10.25 -7.32
N GLN A 102 12.45 -9.66 -6.12
CA GLN A 102 11.51 -9.97 -5.03
C GLN A 102 11.61 -11.43 -4.56
N LEU A 103 12.77 -12.07 -4.72
CA LEU A 103 12.96 -13.46 -4.29
C LEU A 103 12.93 -13.59 -2.76
N ASP A 104 13.29 -12.54 -2.02
CA ASP A 104 13.20 -12.51 -0.55
C ASP A 104 11.76 -12.63 -0.06
N GLU A 105 10.81 -11.94 -0.70
CA GLU A 105 9.38 -12.04 -0.42
C GLU A 105 8.82 -13.41 -0.80
N ILE A 106 9.14 -13.90 -2.00
CA ILE A 106 8.65 -15.20 -2.50
C ILE A 106 9.17 -16.34 -1.61
N LEU A 107 10.46 -16.32 -1.25
CA LEU A 107 11.07 -17.36 -0.42
C LEU A 107 10.64 -17.27 1.03
N TYR A 108 10.21 -16.10 1.52
CA TYR A 108 9.57 -16.00 2.83
C TYR A 108 8.29 -16.83 2.90
N VAL A 109 7.47 -16.86 1.83
CA VAL A 109 6.26 -17.71 1.76
C VAL A 109 6.64 -19.19 1.85
N LEU A 110 7.64 -19.63 1.08
CA LEU A 110 8.10 -21.03 1.10
C LEU A 110 8.74 -21.40 2.45
N LYS A 111 9.48 -20.50 3.07
CA LYS A 111 10.10 -20.73 4.39
C LYS A 111 9.06 -20.92 5.50
N ASN A 112 7.90 -20.25 5.38
CA ASN A 112 6.80 -20.30 6.35
C ASN A 112 5.61 -21.13 5.85
N PHE A 113 5.85 -22.12 4.99
CA PHE A 113 4.80 -22.93 4.35
C PHE A 113 3.82 -23.58 5.32
N TYR A 114 4.24 -23.85 6.56
CA TYR A 114 3.39 -24.45 7.61
C TYR A 114 2.25 -23.53 8.07
N LYS A 115 2.26 -22.25 7.69
CA LYS A 115 1.15 -21.29 7.88
C LYS A 115 0.25 -21.17 6.65
N ASN A 116 0.56 -21.88 5.56
CA ASN A 116 -0.06 -21.74 4.26
C ASN A 116 -0.71 -23.07 3.80
N ASN A 117 -1.57 -23.00 2.79
CA ASN A 117 -2.03 -24.18 2.07
C ASN A 117 -1.09 -24.50 0.89
N LEU A 118 -1.26 -25.68 0.28
CA LEU A 118 -0.42 -26.11 -0.85
C LEU A 118 -0.56 -25.20 -2.08
N GLU A 119 -1.72 -24.57 -2.27
CA GLU A 119 -1.96 -23.67 -3.42
C GLU A 119 -1.10 -22.41 -3.33
N LEU A 120 -1.01 -21.79 -2.16
CA LEU A 120 -0.12 -20.64 -1.91
C LEU A 120 1.36 -21.03 -2.06
N VAL A 121 1.73 -22.25 -1.66
CA VAL A 121 3.10 -22.79 -1.87
C VAL A 121 3.39 -22.92 -3.37
N ASN A 122 2.46 -23.50 -4.12
CA ASN A 122 2.59 -23.67 -5.57
C ASN A 122 2.66 -22.33 -6.29
N GLU A 123 1.82 -21.36 -5.92
CA GLU A 123 1.88 -19.99 -6.44
C GLU A 123 3.23 -19.32 -6.16
N ALA A 124 3.81 -19.50 -4.98
CA ALA A 124 5.15 -19.00 -4.68
C ALA A 124 6.23 -19.66 -5.57
N ILE A 125 6.13 -20.97 -5.83
CA ILE A 125 7.05 -21.67 -6.75
C ILE A 125 6.90 -21.12 -8.19
N VAL A 126 5.66 -20.94 -8.67
CA VAL A 126 5.40 -20.33 -10.00
C VAL A 126 6.02 -18.94 -10.08
N ARG A 127 5.72 -18.07 -9.09
CA ARG A 127 6.28 -16.71 -9.03
C ARG A 127 7.80 -16.73 -9.06
N ALA A 128 8.46 -17.61 -8.29
CA ALA A 128 9.92 -17.72 -8.32
C ALA A 128 10.43 -18.05 -9.73
N ILE A 129 9.85 -19.04 -10.39
CA ILE A 129 10.25 -19.46 -11.75
C ILE A 129 10.05 -18.32 -12.76
N ASP A 130 8.93 -17.61 -12.69
CA ASP A 130 8.64 -16.49 -13.58
C ASP A 130 9.64 -15.34 -13.38
N LYS A 131 10.07 -15.05 -12.14
CA LYS A 131 11.13 -14.06 -11.90
C LYS A 131 12.46 -14.42 -12.58
N PHE A 132 12.86 -15.69 -12.58
CA PHE A 132 14.03 -16.11 -13.36
C PHE A 132 13.82 -15.92 -14.86
N ARG A 133 12.62 -16.24 -15.37
CA ARG A 133 12.29 -16.05 -16.79
C ARG A 133 12.38 -14.58 -17.20
N MET A 134 11.89 -13.66 -16.36
CA MET A 134 11.92 -12.21 -16.61
C MET A 134 13.34 -11.67 -16.83
N VAL A 135 14.34 -12.26 -16.18
CA VAL A 135 15.75 -11.88 -16.32
C VAL A 135 16.51 -12.75 -17.32
N GLY A 136 15.80 -13.50 -18.17
CA GLY A 136 16.37 -14.32 -19.24
C GLY A 136 16.91 -15.69 -18.79
N VAL A 137 16.60 -16.14 -17.57
CA VAL A 137 17.01 -17.44 -17.03
C VAL A 137 15.85 -18.44 -17.14
N TYR A 138 15.96 -19.39 -18.06
CA TYR A 138 14.94 -20.40 -18.31
C TYR A 138 15.24 -21.68 -17.53
N LEU A 139 14.54 -21.88 -16.42
CA LEU A 139 14.74 -23.05 -15.56
C LEU A 139 14.18 -24.32 -16.19
N THR A 140 14.96 -25.40 -16.07
CA THR A 140 14.61 -26.75 -16.51
C THR A 140 14.65 -27.72 -15.33
N ILE A 141 14.22 -28.96 -15.54
CA ILE A 141 14.28 -29.98 -14.49
C ILE A 141 15.70 -30.26 -13.97
N ASP A 142 16.72 -29.97 -14.78
CA ASP A 142 18.13 -30.15 -14.36
C ASP A 142 18.60 -29.08 -13.38
N ASP A 143 17.88 -27.95 -13.29
CA ASP A 143 18.10 -26.94 -12.27
C ASP A 143 17.58 -27.38 -10.90
N PHE A 144 16.59 -28.27 -10.86
CA PHE A 144 15.94 -28.76 -9.65
C PHE A 144 16.56 -30.07 -9.14
N ASN A 145 17.83 -30.03 -8.77
CA ASN A 145 18.67 -31.20 -8.43
C ASN A 145 19.19 -31.23 -6.98
N TYR A 146 18.55 -30.49 -6.07
CA TYR A 146 18.94 -30.38 -4.66
C TYR A 146 18.66 -31.64 -3.84
N SER A 147 17.69 -32.46 -4.24
CA SER A 147 17.53 -33.85 -3.81
C SER A 147 16.79 -34.67 -4.88
N ALA A 148 16.75 -36.00 -4.72
CA ALA A 148 15.92 -36.86 -5.57
C ALA A 148 14.42 -36.49 -5.48
N PHE A 149 13.94 -36.19 -4.27
CA PHE A 149 12.56 -35.75 -4.02
C PHE A 149 12.24 -34.41 -4.69
N THR A 150 13.15 -33.44 -4.66
CA THR A 150 12.99 -32.17 -5.38
C THR A 150 12.86 -32.42 -6.87
N LYS A 151 13.71 -33.27 -7.45
CA LYS A 151 13.64 -33.62 -8.87
C LYS A 151 12.34 -34.35 -9.23
N GLU A 152 11.91 -35.29 -8.39
CA GLU A 152 10.65 -36.05 -8.58
C GLU A 152 9.44 -35.11 -8.58
N TYR A 153 9.30 -34.27 -7.55
CA TYR A 153 8.20 -33.31 -7.43
C TYR A 153 8.20 -32.29 -8.59
N MET A 154 9.35 -31.66 -8.83
CA MET A 154 9.46 -30.59 -9.83
C MET A 154 9.27 -31.10 -11.26
N THR A 155 9.48 -32.40 -11.52
CA THR A 155 9.16 -32.99 -12.84
C THR A 155 7.66 -32.87 -13.11
N VAL A 156 6.82 -33.34 -12.19
CA VAL A 156 5.36 -33.28 -12.32
C VAL A 156 4.87 -31.84 -12.29
N PHE A 157 5.39 -31.05 -11.36
CA PHE A 157 5.01 -29.64 -11.19
C PHE A 157 5.27 -28.81 -12.45
N LEU A 158 6.48 -28.88 -13.03
CA LEU A 158 6.82 -28.09 -14.22
C LEU A 158 6.02 -28.52 -15.46
N GLU A 159 5.65 -29.80 -15.57
CA GLU A 159 4.81 -30.27 -16.67
C GLU A 159 3.40 -29.70 -16.62
N ASP A 160 2.76 -29.67 -15.44
CA ASP A 160 1.39 -29.16 -15.30
C ASP A 160 1.33 -27.64 -15.20
N MET A 161 2.34 -26.99 -14.63
CA MET A 161 2.52 -25.54 -14.70
C MET A 161 2.55 -25.07 -16.16
N LYS A 162 3.25 -25.79 -17.06
CA LYS A 162 3.27 -25.46 -18.51
C LYS A 162 1.91 -25.60 -19.18
N LYS A 163 0.99 -26.40 -18.63
CA LYS A 163 -0.39 -26.52 -19.09
C LYS A 163 -1.32 -25.47 -18.48
N GLY A 164 -0.80 -24.61 -17.61
CA GLY A 164 -1.59 -23.60 -16.89
C GLY A 164 -2.28 -24.11 -15.63
N ASP A 165 -1.96 -25.32 -15.14
CA ASP A 165 -2.60 -25.91 -13.96
C ASP A 165 -1.57 -26.36 -12.92
N PRO A 166 -0.90 -25.42 -12.21
CA PRO A 166 0.08 -25.75 -11.18
C PRO A 166 -0.53 -26.39 -9.92
N ASN A 167 -1.87 -26.49 -9.83
CA ASN A 167 -2.62 -27.06 -8.70
C ASN A 167 -3.41 -28.31 -9.09
N SER A 168 -3.02 -28.97 -10.19
CA SER A 168 -3.67 -30.17 -10.70
C SER A 168 -3.73 -31.28 -9.65
N ALA A 169 -4.68 -32.20 -9.79
CA ALA A 169 -4.75 -33.41 -8.96
C ALA A 169 -3.43 -34.19 -8.99
N ARG A 170 -2.76 -34.24 -10.15
CA ARG A 170 -1.48 -34.93 -10.33
C ARG A 170 -0.35 -34.28 -9.51
N VAL A 171 -0.33 -32.95 -9.41
CA VAL A 171 0.62 -32.22 -8.55
C VAL A 171 0.32 -32.46 -7.08
N LYS A 172 -0.97 -32.44 -6.68
CA LYS A 172 -1.40 -32.72 -5.30
C LYS A 172 -1.04 -34.15 -4.87
N ASP A 173 -1.29 -35.13 -5.73
CA ASP A 173 -0.93 -36.54 -5.51
C ASP A 173 0.60 -36.73 -5.41
N ALA A 174 1.36 -36.07 -6.30
CA ALA A 174 2.82 -36.12 -6.26
C ALA A 174 3.38 -35.49 -4.98
N PHE A 175 2.81 -34.36 -4.55
CA PHE A 175 3.17 -33.74 -3.27
C PHE A 175 2.93 -34.70 -2.10
N GLU A 176 1.73 -35.28 -1.99
CA GLU A 176 1.39 -36.18 -0.88
C GLU A 176 2.32 -37.40 -0.83
N GLN A 177 2.53 -38.06 -1.96
CA GLN A 177 3.40 -39.24 -2.05
C GLN A 177 4.85 -38.95 -1.67
N ILE A 178 5.35 -37.76 -1.99
CA ILE A 178 6.72 -37.34 -1.67
C ILE A 178 6.81 -36.86 -0.23
N TYR A 179 5.80 -36.14 0.26
CA TYR A 179 5.77 -35.59 1.62
C TYR A 179 5.89 -36.69 2.69
N TRP A 180 5.21 -37.83 2.50
CA TRP A 180 5.34 -38.97 3.41
C TRP A 180 6.73 -39.60 3.42
N LYS A 181 7.51 -39.45 2.33
CA LYS A 181 8.90 -39.91 2.23
C LYS A 181 9.90 -38.84 2.71
N CYS A 182 9.53 -37.56 2.60
CA CYS A 182 10.34 -36.39 2.92
C CYS A 182 9.42 -35.21 3.30
N SER A 183 9.12 -35.09 4.59
CA SER A 183 8.26 -34.01 5.13
C SER A 183 8.86 -32.63 4.92
N ASP A 184 10.18 -32.56 4.70
CA ASP A 184 10.94 -31.33 4.47
C ASP A 184 10.98 -30.91 2.98
N ILE A 185 10.20 -31.54 2.09
CA ILE A 185 10.26 -31.29 0.64
C ILE A 185 10.17 -29.81 0.25
N ILE A 186 9.35 -29.01 0.94
CA ILE A 186 9.25 -27.57 0.67
C ILE A 186 10.53 -26.81 1.03
N ILE A 187 11.21 -27.21 2.11
CA ILE A 187 12.55 -26.68 2.47
C ILE A 187 13.55 -27.03 1.37
N HIS A 188 13.48 -28.24 0.82
CA HIS A 188 14.38 -28.63 -0.26
C HIS A 188 14.17 -27.76 -1.51
N ILE A 189 12.92 -27.48 -1.89
CA ILE A 189 12.58 -26.64 -3.03
C ILE A 189 13.03 -25.19 -2.79
N GLU A 190 12.74 -24.64 -1.62
CA GLU A 190 13.14 -23.29 -1.19
C GLU A 190 14.67 -23.10 -1.28
N LEU A 191 15.44 -24.03 -0.72
CA LEU A 191 16.91 -24.00 -0.81
C LEU A 191 17.42 -24.25 -2.24
N ASN A 192 16.75 -25.09 -3.03
CA ASN A 192 17.10 -25.26 -4.43
C ASN A 192 16.96 -23.94 -5.20
N ILE A 193 15.89 -23.17 -4.97
CA ILE A 193 15.68 -21.87 -5.63
C ILE A 193 16.80 -20.89 -5.26
N ARG A 194 17.23 -20.85 -3.98
CA ARG A 194 18.40 -20.06 -3.57
C ARG A 194 19.67 -20.48 -4.30
N SER A 195 19.90 -21.79 -4.37
CA SER A 195 21.05 -22.36 -5.08
C SER A 195 21.06 -21.97 -6.56
N ILE A 196 19.89 -22.00 -7.19
CA ILE A 196 19.70 -21.55 -8.58
C ILE A 196 20.07 -20.07 -8.73
N TYR A 197 19.61 -19.19 -7.83
CA TYR A 197 20.02 -17.79 -7.84
C TYR A 197 21.54 -17.64 -7.81
N PHE A 198 22.26 -18.29 -6.88
CA PHE A 198 23.72 -18.19 -6.81
C PHE A 198 24.43 -18.76 -8.04
N ARG A 199 23.86 -19.79 -8.68
CA ARG A 199 24.39 -20.36 -9.92
C ARG A 199 24.31 -19.38 -11.08
N TYR A 200 23.21 -18.63 -11.18
CA TYR A 200 22.95 -17.68 -12.26
C TYR A 200 23.22 -16.21 -11.88
N GLU A 201 23.72 -15.92 -10.67
CA GLU A 201 23.91 -14.58 -10.11
C GLU A 201 24.63 -13.63 -11.06
N LYS A 202 25.69 -14.10 -11.74
CA LYS A 202 26.42 -13.29 -12.73
C LYS A 202 25.55 -12.86 -13.92
N ALA A 203 24.73 -13.77 -14.45
CA ALA A 203 23.86 -13.47 -15.57
C ALA A 203 22.72 -12.52 -15.15
N ILE A 204 22.18 -12.73 -13.95
CA ILE A 204 21.14 -11.90 -13.36
C ILE A 204 21.66 -10.48 -13.09
N ASN A 205 22.84 -10.34 -12.47
CA ASN A 205 23.46 -9.03 -12.22
C ASN A 205 23.71 -8.30 -13.54
N LYS A 206 24.26 -9.00 -14.54
CA LYS A 206 24.46 -8.43 -15.88
C LYS A 206 23.16 -7.94 -16.51
N HIS A 207 22.06 -8.68 -16.37
CA HIS A 207 20.75 -8.25 -16.88
C HIS A 207 20.33 -6.90 -16.26
N PHE A 208 20.43 -6.74 -14.95
CA PHE A 208 20.08 -5.47 -14.31
C PHE A 208 21.06 -4.33 -14.66
N GLU A 209 22.35 -4.62 -14.80
CA GLU A 209 23.34 -3.63 -15.28
C GLU A 209 23.04 -3.16 -16.71
N ASP A 210 22.61 -4.07 -17.58
CA ASP A 210 22.26 -3.76 -18.97
C ASP A 210 20.93 -2.97 -19.05
N GLU A 211 19.93 -3.34 -18.23
CA GLU A 211 18.67 -2.59 -18.11
C GLU A 211 18.88 -1.20 -17.52
N GLU A 212 19.72 -1.03 -16.50
CA GLU A 212 20.09 0.27 -15.95
C GLU A 212 20.67 1.19 -17.04
N LYS A 213 21.67 0.70 -17.79
CA LYS A 213 22.28 1.46 -18.90
C LYS A 213 21.26 1.83 -19.97
N LYS A 214 20.36 0.90 -20.31
CA LYS A 214 19.32 1.10 -21.31
C LYS A 214 18.34 2.19 -20.86
N VAL A 215 17.83 2.10 -19.63
CA VAL A 215 16.88 3.07 -19.09
C VAL A 215 17.50 4.47 -18.99
N LEU A 216 18.73 4.59 -18.48
CA LEU A 216 19.42 5.88 -18.43
C LEU A 216 19.64 6.48 -19.82
N LYS A 217 19.96 5.65 -20.82
CA LYS A 217 20.10 6.08 -22.21
C LYS A 217 18.76 6.53 -22.83
N GLU A 218 17.69 5.78 -22.60
CA GLU A 218 16.34 6.10 -23.10
C GLU A 218 15.77 7.37 -22.47
N MET A 219 16.04 7.58 -21.18
CA MET A 219 15.59 8.79 -20.46
C MET A 219 16.44 10.01 -20.76
N GLY A 220 17.74 9.83 -21.03
CA GLY A 220 18.69 10.95 -21.20
C GLY A 220 18.87 11.79 -19.93
N LEU A 221 18.58 11.21 -18.76
CA LEU A 221 18.66 11.84 -17.45
C LEU A 221 19.56 11.05 -16.51
N LYS A 222 20.17 11.72 -15.55
CA LYS A 222 20.88 11.11 -14.42
C LYS A 222 19.89 10.56 -13.39
N PRO A 223 20.28 9.57 -12.56
CA PRO A 223 19.42 9.01 -11.52
C PRO A 223 18.79 10.06 -10.61
N GLU A 224 19.54 11.08 -10.20
CA GLU A 224 19.05 12.15 -9.32
C GLU A 224 17.96 13.00 -9.99
N GLU A 225 18.10 13.28 -11.29
CA GLU A 225 17.12 14.03 -12.08
C GLU A 225 15.83 13.23 -12.28
N ILE A 226 15.92 11.89 -12.36
CA ILE A 226 14.76 10.99 -12.43
C ILE A 226 13.98 11.02 -11.11
N ILE A 227 14.70 10.97 -9.97
CA ILE A 227 14.10 11.07 -8.63
C ILE A 227 13.44 12.44 -8.44
N GLU A 228 14.10 13.52 -8.86
CA GLU A 228 13.53 14.88 -8.80
C GLU A 228 12.26 14.98 -9.65
N LYS A 229 12.29 14.47 -10.89
CA LYS A 229 11.11 14.42 -11.76
C LYS A 229 9.96 13.64 -11.13
N TYR A 230 10.24 12.48 -10.53
CA TYR A 230 9.25 11.68 -9.81
C TYR A 230 8.63 12.48 -8.64
N ASN A 231 9.45 13.12 -7.81
CA ASN A 231 8.98 13.90 -6.67
C ASN A 231 8.16 15.13 -7.08
N ASN A 232 8.53 15.78 -8.18
CA ASN A 232 7.81 16.92 -8.73
C ASN A 232 6.44 16.50 -9.27
N LEU A 233 6.37 15.40 -10.05
CA LEU A 233 5.11 14.86 -10.55
C LEU A 233 4.20 14.39 -9.40
N TYR A 234 4.76 13.74 -8.37
CA TYR A 234 3.97 13.30 -7.22
C TYR A 234 3.46 14.51 -6.41
N THR A 235 4.26 15.55 -6.23
CA THR A 235 3.80 16.81 -5.64
C THR A 235 2.65 17.42 -6.47
N GLN A 236 2.79 17.44 -7.80
CA GLN A 236 1.74 17.92 -8.70
C GLN A 236 0.47 17.07 -8.60
N LEU A 237 0.58 15.76 -8.51
CA LEU A 237 -0.57 14.85 -8.35
C LEU A 237 -1.33 15.17 -7.06
N ILE A 238 -0.63 15.37 -5.95
CA ILE A 238 -1.24 15.75 -4.66
C ILE A 238 -1.99 17.08 -4.81
N ASP A 239 -1.38 18.07 -5.46
CA ASP A 239 -1.99 19.38 -5.66
C ASP A 239 -3.24 19.33 -6.55
N VAL A 240 -3.19 18.56 -7.65
CA VAL A 240 -4.33 18.38 -8.56
C VAL A 240 -5.44 17.63 -7.85
N ASN A 241 -5.14 16.52 -7.16
CA ASN A 241 -6.14 15.74 -6.44
C ASN A 241 -6.86 16.54 -5.35
N ASN A 242 -6.13 17.41 -4.64
CA ASN A 242 -6.70 18.24 -3.59
C ASN A 242 -7.60 19.35 -4.13
N LYS A 243 -7.38 19.83 -5.36
CA LYS A 243 -8.14 20.93 -5.97
C LYS A 243 -9.25 20.44 -6.92
N ASP A 244 -9.24 19.16 -7.29
CA ASP A 244 -10.21 18.58 -8.20
C ASP A 244 -11.61 18.58 -7.58
N THR A 245 -12.57 19.18 -8.30
CA THR A 245 -13.93 19.37 -7.77
C THR A 245 -14.69 18.04 -7.67
N ALA A 246 -14.48 17.11 -8.60
CA ALA A 246 -15.15 15.80 -8.56
C ALA A 246 -14.64 15.00 -7.36
N LEU A 247 -13.32 14.95 -7.17
CA LEU A 247 -12.72 14.25 -6.02
C LEU A 247 -13.10 14.88 -4.67
N ILE A 248 -13.22 16.21 -4.60
CA ILE A 248 -13.75 16.87 -3.40
C ILE A 248 -15.17 16.40 -3.09
N ILE A 249 -16.05 16.34 -4.09
CA ILE A 249 -17.44 15.88 -3.92
C ILE A 249 -17.47 14.40 -3.50
N ASP A 250 -16.65 13.55 -4.13
CA ASP A 250 -16.58 12.12 -3.84
C ASP A 250 -16.22 11.85 -2.38
N LYS A 251 -15.31 12.64 -1.78
CA LYS A 251 -14.99 12.52 -0.34
C LYS A 251 -16.22 12.68 0.55
N PHE A 252 -17.17 13.56 0.19
CA PHE A 252 -18.42 13.70 0.93
C PHE A 252 -19.41 12.57 0.63
N LEU A 253 -19.51 12.14 -0.63
CA LEU A 253 -20.40 11.04 -1.02
C LEU A 253 -20.00 9.71 -0.38
N ASN A 254 -18.69 9.48 -0.21
CA ASN A 254 -18.13 8.29 0.42
C ASN A 254 -18.07 8.36 1.96
N ASN A 255 -18.58 9.45 2.57
CA ASN A 255 -18.51 9.71 4.01
C ASN A 255 -17.08 9.78 4.58
N GLU A 256 -16.08 10.13 3.76
CA GLU A 256 -14.70 10.36 4.24
C GLU A 256 -14.60 11.64 5.06
N ILE A 257 -15.42 12.64 4.71
CA ILE A 257 -15.54 13.92 5.42
C ILE A 257 -17.02 14.32 5.51
N VAL A 258 -17.37 15.11 6.54
CA VAL A 258 -18.77 15.49 6.81
C VAL A 258 -18.99 16.99 6.62
N PRO A 259 -20.10 17.43 5.98
CA PRO A 259 -20.32 18.86 5.68
C PRO A 259 -20.31 19.77 6.91
N LYS A 260 -20.77 19.27 8.05
CA LYS A 260 -20.84 20.02 9.32
C LYS A 260 -19.49 20.57 9.78
N ASP A 261 -18.41 19.86 9.47
CA ASP A 261 -17.05 20.27 9.86
C ASP A 261 -16.54 21.46 9.03
N PHE A 262 -17.21 21.76 7.92
CA PHE A 262 -16.83 22.83 6.98
C PHE A 262 -17.80 24.02 7.00
N GLU A 263 -18.78 24.03 7.90
CA GLU A 263 -19.58 25.22 8.18
C GLU A 263 -18.68 26.39 8.62
N GLU A 264 -19.08 27.61 8.30
CA GLU A 264 -18.27 28.81 8.55
C GLU A 264 -17.85 28.93 10.03
N SER A 265 -18.76 28.65 10.96
CA SER A 265 -18.51 28.67 12.40
C SER A 265 -17.48 27.62 12.84
N SER A 266 -17.56 26.40 12.29
CA SER A 266 -16.62 25.29 12.53
C SER A 266 -15.21 25.66 12.05
N ILE A 267 -15.11 26.20 10.84
CA ILE A 267 -13.82 26.59 10.27
C ILE A 267 -13.20 27.78 11.01
N LYS A 268 -13.99 28.81 11.35
CA LYS A 268 -13.50 29.94 12.18
C LYS A 268 -12.96 29.46 13.53
N LYS A 269 -13.67 28.54 14.19
CA LYS A 269 -13.20 27.92 15.44
C LYS A 269 -11.86 27.19 15.25
N ASN A 270 -11.69 26.46 14.15
CA ASN A 270 -10.43 25.77 13.85
C ASN A 270 -9.28 26.75 13.61
N TYR A 271 -9.49 27.81 12.81
CA TYR A 271 -8.48 28.86 12.65
C TYR A 271 -8.11 29.49 13.99
N LYS A 272 -9.08 29.89 14.80
CA LYS A 272 -8.84 30.53 16.11
C LYS A 272 -7.98 29.66 17.04
N LYS A 273 -8.16 28.34 17.02
CA LYS A 273 -7.31 27.41 17.78
C LYS A 273 -5.86 27.43 17.32
N ILE A 274 -5.63 27.55 16.02
CA ILE A 274 -4.31 27.44 15.39
C ILE A 274 -3.56 28.77 15.37
N ILE A 275 -4.25 29.92 15.23
CA ILE A 275 -3.60 31.24 15.11
C ILE A 275 -3.88 32.17 16.30
N GLY A 276 -4.74 31.76 17.23
CA GLY A 276 -5.08 32.51 18.45
C GLY A 276 -5.95 33.76 18.24
N LYS A 277 -6.28 34.09 16.99
CA LYS A 277 -7.01 35.31 16.59
C LYS A 277 -8.11 34.99 15.59
N ASP A 278 -9.05 35.93 15.42
CA ASP A 278 -10.07 35.81 14.39
C ASP A 278 -9.49 36.20 13.02
N LEU A 279 -9.93 35.52 11.94
CA LEU A 279 -9.36 35.72 10.60
C LEU A 279 -9.59 37.14 10.07
N GLU A 280 -10.68 37.76 10.50
CA GLU A 280 -11.07 39.13 10.16
C GLU A 280 -10.07 40.18 10.66
N GLU A 281 -9.18 39.82 11.59
CA GLU A 281 -8.11 40.69 12.08
C GLU A 281 -6.91 40.79 11.12
N PHE A 282 -6.89 39.98 10.06
CA PHE A 282 -5.79 39.92 9.10
C PHE A 282 -6.20 40.41 7.71
N ASP A 283 -5.24 41.00 7.00
CA ASP A 283 -5.43 41.32 5.59
C ASP A 283 -5.37 40.06 4.69
N LYS A 284 -5.74 40.22 3.42
CA LYS A 284 -5.79 39.10 2.46
C LYS A 284 -4.41 38.46 2.23
N GLU A 285 -3.34 39.24 2.21
CA GLU A 285 -1.99 38.74 1.95
C GLU A 285 -1.52 37.87 3.12
N LYS A 286 -1.75 38.32 4.35
CA LYS A 286 -1.44 37.58 5.57
C LYS A 286 -2.27 36.32 5.69
N ILE A 287 -3.56 36.34 5.34
CA ILE A 287 -4.40 35.12 5.28
C ILE A 287 -3.83 34.10 4.28
N GLN A 288 -3.37 34.55 3.11
CA GLN A 288 -2.73 33.65 2.14
C GLN A 288 -1.42 33.05 2.66
N GLU A 289 -0.62 33.84 3.38
CA GLU A 289 0.61 33.37 4.03
C GLU A 289 0.30 32.31 5.10
N ILE A 290 -0.65 32.60 5.99
CA ILE A 290 -1.14 31.67 7.03
C ILE A 290 -1.59 30.36 6.38
N ASN A 291 -2.40 30.43 5.33
CA ASN A 291 -2.89 29.24 4.63
C ASN A 291 -1.74 28.39 4.05
N LYS A 292 -0.72 29.02 3.46
CA LYS A 292 0.48 28.30 2.98
C LYS A 292 1.23 27.62 4.13
N ASN A 293 1.36 28.28 5.27
CA ASN A 293 2.02 27.71 6.44
C ASN A 293 1.21 26.57 7.07
N ILE A 294 -0.12 26.65 7.08
CA ILE A 294 -1.01 25.58 7.55
C ILE A 294 -0.94 24.36 6.62
N ILE A 295 -0.85 24.56 5.30
CA ILE A 295 -0.63 23.44 4.35
C ILE A 295 0.69 22.74 4.64
N ARG A 296 1.78 23.49 4.83
CA ARG A 296 3.09 22.92 5.20
C ARG A 296 3.03 22.17 6.53
N LEU A 297 2.29 22.71 7.52
CA LEU A 297 2.03 22.03 8.78
C LEU A 297 1.31 20.71 8.55
N ASN A 298 0.28 20.67 7.70
CA ASN A 298 -0.42 19.45 7.36
C ASN A 298 0.51 18.39 6.77
N GLU A 299 1.41 18.79 5.85
CA GLU A 299 2.43 17.90 5.27
C GLU A 299 3.41 17.39 6.34
N SER A 300 3.84 18.26 7.26
CA SER A 300 4.75 17.93 8.37
C SER A 300 4.10 17.00 9.40
N LEU A 301 2.83 17.21 9.72
CA LEU A 301 2.08 16.35 10.64
C LEU A 301 1.84 14.96 10.04
N TYR A 302 1.59 14.89 8.73
CA TYR A 302 1.52 13.61 8.02
C TYR A 302 2.86 12.85 8.09
N GLU A 303 3.97 13.54 7.80
CA GLU A 303 5.31 12.96 7.92
C GLU A 303 5.60 12.50 9.35
N PHE A 304 5.31 13.34 10.35
CA PHE A 304 5.57 13.06 11.75
C PHE A 304 4.76 11.88 12.27
N LYS A 305 3.46 11.82 11.97
CA LYS A 305 2.59 10.68 12.32
C LYS A 305 3.14 9.36 11.78
N ASN A 306 3.58 9.35 10.51
CA ASN A 306 4.12 8.14 9.91
C ASN A 306 5.52 7.81 10.46
N TYR A 307 6.35 8.80 10.75
CA TYR A 307 7.63 8.58 11.43
C TYR A 307 7.41 7.90 12.79
N LEU A 308 6.49 8.41 13.62
CA LEU A 308 6.15 7.78 14.90
C LEU A 308 5.68 6.33 14.69
N LYS A 309 4.77 6.11 13.74
CA LYS A 309 4.25 4.78 13.39
C LYS A 309 5.35 3.79 13.02
N TYR A 310 6.42 4.21 12.33
CA TYR A 310 7.49 3.33 11.85
C TYR A 310 8.81 3.50 12.61
N LYS A 311 8.80 4.20 13.75
CA LYS A 311 10.00 4.49 14.55
C LYS A 311 10.72 3.24 15.02
N TYR A 312 9.99 2.15 15.30
CA TYR A 312 10.56 0.87 15.70
C TYR A 312 11.50 0.28 14.62
N ILE A 313 11.17 0.45 13.33
CA ILE A 313 12.02 -0.01 12.21
C ILE A 313 13.33 0.76 12.20
N PHE A 314 13.26 2.09 12.38
CA PHE A 314 14.45 2.94 12.50
C PHE A 314 15.32 2.51 13.69
N ASN A 315 14.70 2.27 14.86
CA ASN A 315 15.41 1.86 16.06
C ASN A 315 16.15 0.53 15.88
N ASP A 316 15.51 -0.46 15.24
CA ASP A 316 16.15 -1.75 14.94
C ASP A 316 17.42 -1.58 14.06
N VAL A 317 17.35 -0.70 13.06
CA VAL A 317 18.52 -0.40 12.22
C VAL A 317 19.59 0.37 13.00
N LEU A 318 19.19 1.30 13.86
CA LEU A 318 20.09 2.09 14.70
C LEU A 318 20.91 1.20 15.65
N GLU A 319 20.29 0.18 16.24
CA GLU A 319 21.00 -0.82 17.09
C GLU A 319 22.08 -1.58 16.30
N ILE A 320 21.76 -1.98 15.07
CA ILE A 320 22.72 -2.65 14.17
C ILE A 320 23.85 -1.69 13.78
N PHE A 321 23.52 -0.45 13.42
CA PHE A 321 24.49 0.56 13.03
C PHE A 321 25.48 0.88 14.16
N LYS A 322 24.99 1.00 15.40
CA LYS A 322 25.84 1.21 16.60
C LYS A 322 26.78 0.04 16.88
N SER A 323 26.49 -1.16 16.36
CA SER A 323 27.30 -2.38 16.55
C SER A 323 28.06 -2.81 15.29
N LYS A 324 28.30 -1.88 14.36
CA LYS A 324 28.85 -2.13 13.01
C LYS A 324 30.15 -2.92 12.93
N GLU A 325 31.02 -2.81 13.93
CA GLU A 325 32.32 -3.51 13.96
C GLU A 325 32.19 -5.04 14.03
N LYS A 326 31.03 -5.56 14.48
CA LYS A 326 30.84 -7.01 14.70
C LYS A 326 30.55 -7.82 13.44
N PHE A 327 30.16 -7.20 12.32
CA PHE A 327 29.49 -7.92 11.22
C PHE A 327 30.30 -8.04 9.91
N LYS A 328 31.42 -7.32 9.76
CA LYS A 328 32.14 -7.15 8.48
C LYS A 328 32.69 -8.45 7.87
N VAL A 329 33.02 -9.46 8.68
CA VAL A 329 33.69 -10.70 8.21
C VAL A 329 32.73 -11.91 8.15
N ILE A 330 31.55 -11.82 8.77
CA ILE A 330 30.66 -12.97 8.99
C ILE A 330 29.99 -13.44 7.69
N CYS A 331 29.56 -12.50 6.84
CA CYS A 331 28.84 -12.82 5.59
C CYS A 331 29.67 -13.66 4.62
N GLU A 332 30.93 -13.26 4.38
CA GLU A 332 31.82 -13.96 3.45
C GLU A 332 32.13 -15.38 3.92
N GLN A 333 32.31 -15.56 5.22
CA GLN A 333 32.56 -16.87 5.81
C GLN A 333 31.35 -17.80 5.63
N LYS A 334 30.14 -17.31 5.91
CA LYS A 334 28.90 -18.07 5.74
C LYS A 334 28.65 -18.44 4.27
N LEU A 335 28.89 -17.52 3.34
CA LEU A 335 28.76 -17.82 1.90
C LEU A 335 29.76 -18.90 1.43
N LYS A 336 30.99 -18.88 1.94
CA LYS A 336 31.99 -19.94 1.66
C LYS A 336 31.54 -21.30 2.23
N GLN A 337 30.94 -21.30 3.43
CA GLN A 337 30.39 -22.51 4.04
C GLN A 337 29.24 -23.10 3.21
N ILE A 338 28.30 -22.26 2.77
CA ILE A 338 27.20 -22.65 1.87
C ILE A 338 27.75 -23.33 0.62
N LYS A 339 28.64 -22.64 -0.12
CA LYS A 339 29.23 -23.17 -1.37
C LYS A 339 29.93 -24.53 -1.14
N LYS A 340 30.61 -24.70 -0.01
CA LYS A 340 31.29 -25.96 0.34
C LYS A 340 30.31 -27.09 0.62
N LEU A 341 29.24 -26.82 1.35
CA LEU A 341 28.22 -27.82 1.70
C LEU A 341 27.36 -28.20 0.48
N GLU A 342 26.93 -27.23 -0.32
CA GLU A 342 26.21 -27.49 -1.58
C GLU A 342 27.05 -28.34 -2.54
N ALA A 343 28.34 -28.03 -2.69
CA ALA A 343 29.23 -28.83 -3.53
C ALA A 343 29.34 -30.29 -3.06
N LYS A 344 29.25 -30.55 -1.75
CA LYS A 344 29.17 -31.92 -1.20
C LYS A 344 27.81 -32.55 -1.50
N LEU A 345 26.73 -31.82 -1.27
CA LEU A 345 25.35 -32.26 -1.53
C LEU A 345 25.16 -32.69 -3.00
N PHE A 346 25.57 -31.85 -3.96
CA PHE A 346 25.47 -32.16 -5.38
C PHE A 346 26.30 -33.39 -5.78
N LYS A 347 27.47 -33.60 -5.17
CA LYS A 347 28.27 -34.82 -5.41
C LYS A 347 27.55 -36.07 -4.91
N VAL A 348 26.87 -35.99 -3.76
CA VAL A 348 26.07 -37.09 -3.20
C VAL A 348 24.87 -37.39 -4.09
N ASN A 349 24.11 -36.37 -4.50
CA ASN A 349 22.93 -36.52 -5.38
C ASN A 349 23.30 -37.05 -6.77
N LYS A 350 24.44 -36.62 -7.34
CA LYS A 350 24.93 -37.15 -8.63
C LYS A 350 25.32 -38.62 -8.53
N ARG A 351 25.81 -39.08 -7.38
CA ARG A 351 26.08 -40.51 -7.13
C ARG A 351 24.78 -41.30 -7.02
N LEU A 352 23.79 -40.77 -6.30
CA LEU A 352 22.46 -41.37 -6.17
C LEU A 352 21.78 -41.55 -7.53
N SER A 353 21.62 -40.48 -8.31
CA SER A 353 20.98 -40.52 -9.63
C SER A 353 21.62 -41.54 -10.59
N ARG A 354 22.95 -41.69 -10.56
CA ARG A 354 23.65 -42.74 -11.30
C ARG A 354 23.24 -44.14 -10.84
N MET A 355 23.18 -44.38 -9.53
CA MET A 355 22.75 -45.66 -8.96
C MET A 355 21.30 -46.00 -9.32
N GLU A 356 20.42 -44.99 -9.40
CA GLU A 356 19.02 -45.17 -9.80
C GLU A 356 18.84 -45.45 -11.29
N ASN A 357 19.61 -44.79 -12.16
CA ASN A 357 19.58 -45.07 -13.61
C ASN A 357 20.06 -46.49 -13.94
N HIS A 358 20.89 -47.11 -13.08
CA HIS A 358 21.28 -48.51 -13.19
C HIS A 358 20.21 -49.51 -12.69
N LYS A 359 19.07 -49.06 -12.13
CA LYS A 359 17.92 -49.92 -11.73
C LYS A 359 17.26 -50.65 -12.92
N SER A 360 17.50 -50.22 -14.16
CA SER A 360 17.04 -50.91 -15.38
C SER A 360 17.82 -52.20 -15.67
N LEU A 361 19.13 -52.25 -15.35
CA LEU A 361 20.01 -53.39 -15.68
C LEU A 361 20.22 -54.39 -14.53
N PHE A 362 19.95 -54.03 -13.27
CA PHE A 362 20.29 -54.85 -12.11
C PHE A 362 19.15 -55.02 -11.08
N ARG A 363 17.89 -55.05 -11.52
CA ARG A 363 16.73 -55.20 -10.62
C ARG A 363 16.73 -56.51 -9.79
N LYS A 364 17.50 -57.54 -10.19
CA LYS A 364 17.63 -58.81 -9.45
C LYS A 364 18.66 -58.82 -8.31
N ILE A 365 19.57 -57.84 -8.20
CA ILE A 365 20.64 -57.84 -7.17
C ILE A 365 20.32 -56.91 -5.97
N PHE A 366 19.40 -55.95 -6.14
CA PHE A 366 19.24 -54.83 -5.20
C PHE A 366 18.15 -54.96 -4.12
N SER A 367 17.44 -56.10 -4.05
CA SER A 367 16.52 -56.37 -2.92
C SER A 367 17.20 -56.35 -1.53
N LYS A 368 18.54 -56.48 -1.48
CA LYS A 368 19.36 -56.35 -0.25
C LYS A 368 19.91 -54.93 0.04
N ASN A 369 19.66 -53.93 -0.81
CA ASN A 369 20.31 -52.60 -0.74
C ASN A 369 19.38 -51.42 -0.39
N ASN A 370 18.11 -51.66 -0.03
CA ASN A 370 17.17 -50.60 0.38
C ASN A 370 17.70 -49.77 1.56
N ASN A 371 18.29 -50.42 2.58
CA ASN A 371 18.88 -49.74 3.75
C ASN A 371 20.02 -48.77 3.39
N ARG A 372 20.71 -48.95 2.25
CA ARG A 372 21.81 -48.07 1.83
C ARG A 372 21.27 -46.81 1.16
N LEU A 373 20.24 -46.93 0.32
CA LEU A 373 19.58 -45.79 -0.32
C LEU A 373 18.88 -44.91 0.74
N GLU A 374 18.19 -45.54 1.68
CA GLU A 374 17.53 -44.86 2.80
C GLU A 374 18.53 -44.09 3.66
N LYS A 375 19.66 -44.71 4.03
CA LYS A 375 20.75 -44.02 4.75
C LYS A 375 21.33 -42.82 3.99
N ILE A 376 21.44 -42.90 2.67
CA ILE A 376 21.94 -41.77 1.87
C ILE A 376 20.89 -40.67 1.80
N ASN A 377 19.60 -41.00 1.65
CA ASN A 377 18.51 -40.02 1.68
C ASN A 377 18.39 -39.31 3.03
N ILE A 378 18.56 -40.03 4.15
CA ILE A 378 18.63 -39.44 5.49
C ILE A 378 19.79 -38.45 5.59
N ASN A 379 20.99 -38.83 5.12
CA ASN A 379 22.17 -37.95 5.12
C ASN A 379 21.96 -36.70 4.24
N VAL A 380 21.30 -36.85 3.08
CA VAL A 380 20.89 -35.72 2.23
C VAL A 380 19.97 -34.78 3.01
N ASN A 381 18.94 -35.30 3.69
CA ASN A 381 18.04 -34.47 4.50
C ASN A 381 18.79 -33.73 5.62
N THR A 382 19.66 -34.43 6.36
CA THR A 382 20.47 -33.80 7.42
C THR A 382 21.34 -32.67 6.88
N GLN A 383 22.00 -32.85 5.73
CA GLN A 383 22.80 -31.80 5.09
C GLN A 383 21.96 -30.61 4.64
N ILE A 384 20.74 -30.86 4.16
CA ILE A 384 19.79 -29.82 3.74
C ILE A 384 19.32 -29.01 4.95
N LEU A 385 19.04 -29.65 6.08
CA LEU A 385 18.68 -28.96 7.32
C LEU A 385 19.85 -28.14 7.89
N GLU A 386 21.08 -28.64 7.80
CA GLU A 386 22.29 -27.86 8.14
C GLU A 386 22.43 -26.64 7.21
N LEU A 387 22.24 -26.82 5.90
CA LEU A 387 22.25 -25.75 4.90
C LEU A 387 21.16 -24.71 5.21
N LYS A 388 19.96 -25.12 5.60
CA LYS A 388 18.87 -24.21 6.01
C LYS A 388 19.33 -23.25 7.09
N GLN A 389 19.96 -23.75 8.16
CA GLN A 389 20.41 -22.91 9.25
C GLN A 389 21.50 -21.93 8.80
N ILE A 390 22.46 -22.38 7.98
CA ILE A 390 23.54 -21.52 7.49
C ILE A 390 23.00 -20.44 6.53
N TYR A 391 22.00 -20.76 5.71
CA TYR A 391 21.31 -19.78 4.88
C TYR A 391 20.59 -18.73 5.71
N MET A 392 19.87 -19.14 6.77
CA MET A 392 19.21 -18.20 7.68
C MET A 392 20.20 -17.23 8.34
N ASP A 393 21.32 -17.76 8.83
CA ASP A 393 22.41 -16.94 9.38
C ASP A 393 22.98 -15.98 8.32
N TYR A 394 23.19 -16.47 7.09
CA TYR A 394 23.72 -15.67 6.00
C TYR A 394 22.80 -14.49 5.65
N GLU A 395 21.49 -14.72 5.52
CA GLU A 395 20.51 -13.66 5.21
C GLU A 395 20.50 -12.56 6.27
N GLU A 396 20.46 -12.95 7.54
CA GLU A 396 20.41 -11.99 8.64
C GLU A 396 21.68 -11.14 8.69
N ASN A 397 22.84 -11.76 8.47
CA ASN A 397 24.10 -11.03 8.43
C ASN A 397 24.24 -10.19 7.15
N LYS A 398 23.68 -10.62 6.01
CA LYS A 398 23.71 -9.87 4.74
C LYS A 398 23.07 -8.49 4.92
N VAL A 399 21.87 -8.44 5.50
CA VAL A 399 21.18 -7.16 5.74
C VAL A 399 21.97 -6.29 6.73
N LYS A 400 22.50 -6.87 7.81
CA LYS A 400 23.37 -6.14 8.76
C LYS A 400 24.60 -5.55 8.07
N ASN A 401 25.25 -6.30 7.18
CA ASN A 401 26.40 -5.82 6.42
C ASN A 401 26.02 -4.70 5.44
N ILE A 402 24.86 -4.77 4.80
CA ILE A 402 24.35 -3.70 3.93
C ILE A 402 24.11 -2.42 4.73
N ILE A 403 23.44 -2.52 5.88
CA ILE A 403 23.21 -1.39 6.81
C ILE A 403 24.54 -0.72 7.16
N THR A 404 25.56 -1.49 7.55
CA THR A 404 26.83 -0.94 8.03
C THR A 404 27.76 -0.42 6.94
N THR A 405 27.53 -0.82 5.68
CA THR A 405 28.32 -0.37 4.52
C THR A 405 27.66 0.74 3.73
N SER A 406 26.33 0.83 3.76
CA SER A 406 25.56 1.83 3.00
C SER A 406 25.29 3.10 3.79
N LEU A 407 25.26 3.01 5.12
CA LEU A 407 25.01 4.16 6.00
C LEU A 407 26.29 4.68 6.64
N ASN A 408 26.29 5.96 6.98
CA ASN A 408 27.35 6.63 7.71
C ASN A 408 26.77 7.68 8.67
N ASP A 409 27.63 8.37 9.43
CA ASP A 409 27.18 9.30 10.47
C ASP A 409 26.47 10.55 9.90
N SER A 410 26.61 10.82 8.58
CA SER A 410 25.86 11.88 7.88
C SER A 410 24.51 11.41 7.32
N SER A 411 24.24 10.10 7.31
CA SER A 411 22.95 9.55 6.88
C SER A 411 21.82 10.05 7.77
N THR A 412 20.68 10.31 7.14
CA THR A 412 19.47 10.81 7.78
C THR A 412 18.56 9.67 8.23
N ILE A 413 17.55 9.97 9.05
CA ILE A 413 16.49 9.00 9.38
C ILE A 413 15.81 8.52 8.08
N TYR A 414 15.59 9.43 7.11
CA TYR A 414 15.02 9.06 5.82
C TYR A 414 15.90 8.07 5.05
N ASP A 415 17.22 8.29 4.97
CA ASP A 415 18.13 7.38 4.27
C ASP A 415 18.08 5.96 4.86
N VAL A 416 17.96 5.86 6.18
CA VAL A 416 17.80 4.59 6.91
C VAL A 416 16.53 3.85 6.49
N LEU A 417 15.39 4.55 6.54
CA LEU A 417 14.11 3.95 6.23
C LEU A 417 13.98 3.63 4.72
N LEU A 418 14.54 4.48 3.86
CA LEU A 418 14.61 4.25 2.42
C LEU A 418 15.42 3.00 2.09
N LEU A 419 16.59 2.83 2.71
CA LEU A 419 17.42 1.64 2.54
C LEU A 419 16.65 0.38 2.90
N ILE A 420 16.06 0.35 4.10
CA ILE A 420 15.47 -0.87 4.64
C ILE A 420 14.13 -1.25 4.00
N SER A 421 13.45 -0.30 3.34
CA SER A 421 12.22 -0.54 2.57
C SER A 421 12.33 -1.63 1.50
N ASN A 422 13.55 -1.91 1.05
CA ASN A 422 13.86 -2.91 0.03
C ASN A 422 14.04 -4.33 0.58
N PHE A 423 14.15 -4.52 1.90
CA PHE A 423 14.45 -5.82 2.52
C PHE A 423 13.23 -6.40 3.23
N TYR A 424 12.40 -7.15 2.50
CA TYR A 424 11.10 -7.62 2.99
C TYR A 424 11.22 -8.42 4.29
N VAL A 425 12.13 -9.39 4.34
CA VAL A 425 12.30 -10.26 5.52
C VAL A 425 12.72 -9.48 6.76
N PHE A 426 13.49 -8.40 6.60
CA PHE A 426 13.85 -7.52 7.71
C PHE A 426 12.62 -6.80 8.26
N LEU A 427 11.83 -6.17 7.36
CA LEU A 427 10.61 -5.47 7.74
C LEU A 427 9.64 -6.40 8.46
N VAL A 428 9.43 -7.61 7.95
CA VAL A 428 8.56 -8.60 8.61
C VAL A 428 9.04 -8.92 10.02
N LYS A 429 10.36 -9.11 10.23
CA LYS A 429 10.91 -9.37 11.57
C LYS A 429 10.70 -8.18 12.51
N SER A 430 10.94 -6.95 12.05
CA SER A 430 10.70 -5.74 12.85
C SER A 430 9.22 -5.56 13.21
N ILE A 431 8.31 -5.81 12.26
CA ILE A 431 6.87 -5.72 12.47
C ILE A 431 6.39 -6.76 13.49
N ILE A 432 6.84 -8.02 13.39
CA ILE A 432 6.46 -9.07 14.36
C ILE A 432 7.05 -8.78 15.74
N LYS A 433 8.24 -8.17 15.82
CA LYS A 433 8.85 -7.76 17.10
C LYS A 433 8.00 -6.69 17.80
N GLU A 434 7.48 -5.73 17.05
CA GLU A 434 6.63 -4.64 17.55
C GLU A 434 5.19 -5.10 17.85
N TYR A 435 4.63 -5.94 16.97
CA TYR A 435 3.25 -6.43 17.04
C TYR A 435 3.24 -7.97 17.04
N PRO A 436 3.49 -8.64 18.18
CA PRO A 436 3.62 -10.10 18.24
C PRO A 436 2.37 -10.88 17.79
N GLU A 437 1.20 -10.26 17.87
CA GLU A 437 -0.10 -10.87 17.55
C GLU A 437 -0.61 -10.53 16.14
N ILE A 438 0.18 -9.80 15.33
CA ILE A 438 -0.22 -9.39 13.99
C ILE A 438 -0.49 -10.60 13.07
N LYS A 439 -1.54 -10.53 12.26
CA LYS A 439 -1.86 -11.59 11.31
C LYS A 439 -0.95 -11.52 10.08
N PRO A 440 -0.66 -12.66 9.42
CA PRO A 440 0.20 -12.68 8.22
C PRO A 440 -0.23 -11.71 7.12
N ASP A 441 -1.53 -11.60 6.83
CA ASP A 441 -2.05 -10.71 5.79
C ASP A 441 -1.87 -9.23 6.16
N GLU A 442 -2.04 -8.88 7.44
CA GLU A 442 -1.86 -7.51 7.96
C GLU A 442 -0.40 -7.04 7.88
N ILE A 443 0.58 -7.95 7.97
CA ILE A 443 2.01 -7.61 7.81
C ILE A 443 2.28 -7.00 6.43
N LYS A 444 1.66 -7.56 5.38
CA LYS A 444 1.83 -7.07 4.02
C LYS A 444 1.30 -5.65 3.88
N ASP A 445 0.12 -5.38 4.44
CA ASP A 445 -0.49 -4.06 4.43
C ASP A 445 0.38 -3.01 5.16
N VAL A 446 0.98 -3.39 6.30
CA VAL A 446 1.91 -2.52 7.03
C VAL A 446 3.15 -2.20 6.18
N ILE A 447 3.71 -3.19 5.48
CA ILE A 447 4.87 -2.99 4.59
C ILE A 447 4.51 -2.10 3.39
N GLU A 448 3.35 -2.31 2.78
CA GLU A 448 2.88 -1.49 1.66
C GLU A 448 2.67 -0.03 2.09
N GLN A 449 2.02 0.20 3.24
CA GLN A 449 1.85 1.54 3.80
C GLN A 449 3.19 2.18 4.18
N PHE A 450 4.15 1.41 4.71
CA PHE A 450 5.50 1.91 4.98
C PHE A 450 6.19 2.34 3.68
N ARG A 451 6.16 1.51 2.64
CA ARG A 451 6.76 1.83 1.33
C ARG A 451 6.08 3.03 0.67
N LEU A 452 4.78 3.21 0.83
CA LEU A 452 4.05 4.40 0.37
C LEU A 452 4.51 5.65 1.12
N PHE A 453 4.67 5.57 2.45
CA PHE A 453 5.20 6.67 3.24
C PHE A 453 6.60 7.08 2.77
N ILE A 454 7.52 6.14 2.57
CA ILE A 454 8.89 6.45 2.11
C ILE A 454 8.91 7.09 0.72
N LYS A 455 7.92 6.79 -0.12
CA LYS A 455 7.76 7.41 -1.45
C LYS A 455 7.10 8.79 -1.43
N TYR A 456 6.70 9.28 -0.26
CA TYR A 456 6.03 10.56 -0.12
C TYR A 456 6.98 11.72 -0.44
N PRO A 457 6.64 12.62 -1.39
CA PRO A 457 7.58 13.62 -1.90
C PRO A 457 7.85 14.79 -0.93
N LYS A 458 7.08 14.92 0.15
CA LYS A 458 7.20 16.03 1.11
C LYS A 458 7.92 15.66 2.41
N ILE A 459 8.69 14.57 2.41
CA ILE A 459 9.53 14.19 3.54
C ILE A 459 10.63 15.25 3.72
N THR A 460 10.48 16.06 4.76
CA THR A 460 11.37 17.19 5.05
C THR A 460 12.03 17.03 6.41
N ILE A 461 11.30 16.60 7.44
CA ILE A 461 11.78 16.52 8.81
C ILE A 461 12.83 15.42 8.95
N ILE A 462 12.46 14.17 8.66
CA ILE A 462 13.35 13.00 8.85
C ILE A 462 14.49 12.95 7.83
N ASN A 463 14.37 13.69 6.72
CA ASN A 463 15.45 13.91 5.76
C ASN A 463 16.45 15.00 6.20
N ASN A 464 16.20 15.68 7.33
CA ASN A 464 17.10 16.70 7.90
C ASN A 464 17.55 16.37 9.33
N VAL A 465 17.26 15.17 9.82
CA VAL A 465 17.72 14.65 11.12
C VAL A 465 18.68 13.50 10.85
N LYS A 466 19.93 13.64 11.30
CA LYS A 466 20.95 12.60 11.14
C LYS A 466 20.73 11.44 12.10
N ILE A 467 21.18 10.24 11.72
CA ILE A 467 21.08 9.02 12.52
C ILE A 467 21.78 9.13 13.89
N THR A 468 22.83 9.97 13.99
CA THR A 468 23.59 10.20 15.23
C THR A 468 23.09 11.37 16.06
N GLU A 469 22.15 12.17 15.54
CA GLU A 469 21.62 13.34 16.23
C GLU A 469 20.46 12.94 17.15
N ASP A 470 20.57 13.29 18.43
CA ASP A 470 19.46 13.18 19.39
C ASP A 470 18.62 14.47 19.35
N LYS A 471 17.94 14.70 18.22
CA LYS A 471 17.07 15.85 18.01
C LYS A 471 15.64 15.52 18.46
N ASP A 472 15.07 16.41 19.28
CA ASP A 472 13.66 16.40 19.63
C ASP A 472 12.83 16.93 18.44
N ILE A 473 12.34 16.00 17.60
CA ILE A 473 11.51 16.33 16.42
C ILE A 473 10.24 17.08 16.83
N THR A 474 9.66 16.78 18.00
CA THR A 474 8.49 17.49 18.52
C THR A 474 8.80 18.96 18.74
N LEU A 475 9.95 19.28 19.34
CA LEU A 475 10.42 20.67 19.46
C LEU A 475 10.64 21.32 18.10
N MET A 476 11.27 20.62 17.16
CA MET A 476 11.55 21.16 15.83
C MET A 476 10.26 21.60 15.11
N ILE A 477 9.21 20.76 15.15
CA ILE A 477 7.91 21.08 14.55
C ILE A 477 7.30 22.27 15.27
N LYS A 478 7.18 22.20 16.61
CA LYS A 478 6.57 23.24 17.44
C LYS A 478 7.22 24.60 17.23
N ASP A 479 8.56 24.69 17.34
CA ASP A 479 9.29 25.94 17.20
C ASP A 479 9.20 26.49 15.77
N LYS A 480 9.29 25.62 14.74
CA LYS A 480 9.18 26.04 13.34
C LYS A 480 7.84 26.72 13.02
N TYR A 481 6.74 26.15 13.50
CA TYR A 481 5.40 26.65 13.20
C TYR A 481 4.99 27.83 14.08
N ASN A 482 5.46 27.88 15.34
CA ASN A 482 5.30 29.07 16.18
C ASN A 482 5.99 30.31 15.55
N LEU A 483 7.15 30.14 14.91
CA LEU A 483 7.81 31.20 14.13
C LEU A 483 7.02 31.63 12.88
N CYS A 484 6.02 30.86 12.48
CA CYS A 484 5.15 31.13 11.34
C CYS A 484 3.72 31.54 11.77
N ASP A 485 3.58 32.09 12.97
CA ASP A 485 2.32 32.55 13.58
C ASP A 485 1.26 31.44 13.75
N ILE A 486 1.71 30.18 13.85
CA ILE A 486 0.85 29.03 14.13
C ILE A 486 1.17 28.50 15.53
N ILE A 487 0.21 28.61 16.43
CA ILE A 487 0.30 28.23 17.84
C ILE A 487 0.15 26.73 17.97
N ILE A 488 1.25 26.07 18.33
CA ILE A 488 1.31 24.63 18.65
C ILE A 488 2.14 24.46 19.91
N THR A 489 1.71 23.57 20.80
CA THR A 489 2.46 23.17 21.99
C THR A 489 3.09 21.78 21.82
N LYS A 490 3.91 21.35 22.78
CA LYS A 490 4.43 19.98 22.76
C LYS A 490 3.29 18.97 22.94
N GLU A 491 2.37 19.29 23.84
CA GLU A 491 1.25 18.43 24.20
C GLU A 491 0.35 18.15 22.98
N ASP A 492 0.19 19.11 22.07
CA ASP A 492 -0.58 18.92 20.82
C ASP A 492 0.03 17.85 19.89
N LEU A 493 1.32 17.56 20.03
CA LEU A 493 2.09 16.63 19.21
C LEU A 493 2.31 15.27 19.89
N ASP A 494 1.82 15.09 21.11
CA ASP A 494 1.84 13.80 21.80
C ASP A 494 0.83 12.83 21.16
N GLU A 495 1.03 11.53 21.37
CA GLU A 495 0.30 10.46 20.68
C GLU A 495 -1.24 10.58 20.81
N ASP A 496 -1.72 10.99 21.98
CA ASP A 496 -3.16 11.15 22.26
C ASP A 496 -3.79 12.36 21.55
N ASN A 497 -3.03 13.44 21.38
CA ASN A 497 -3.54 14.73 20.89
C ASN A 497 -3.27 14.94 19.39
N LEU A 498 -2.23 14.31 18.85
CA LEU A 498 -1.81 14.43 17.46
C LEU A 498 -2.95 14.15 16.45
N PRO A 499 -3.82 13.13 16.62
CA PRO A 499 -4.94 12.89 15.71
C PRO A 499 -5.93 14.07 15.64
N ASN A 500 -6.18 14.73 16.78
CA ASN A 500 -7.06 15.88 16.85
C ASN A 500 -6.43 17.11 16.18
N LEU A 501 -5.13 17.36 16.41
CA LEU A 501 -4.40 18.43 15.72
C LEU A 501 -4.43 18.22 14.19
N ILE A 502 -4.16 17.00 13.72
CA ILE A 502 -4.23 16.64 12.30
C ILE A 502 -5.63 16.92 11.75
N THR A 503 -6.67 16.55 12.47
CA THR A 503 -8.07 16.77 12.04
C THR A 503 -8.36 18.27 11.88
N ILE A 504 -7.98 19.10 12.86
CA ILE A 504 -8.18 20.56 12.82
C ILE A 504 -7.46 21.17 11.62
N VAL A 505 -6.18 20.83 11.43
CA VAL A 505 -5.34 21.35 10.35
C VAL A 505 -5.82 20.89 8.97
N ASN A 506 -6.19 19.62 8.84
CA ASN A 506 -6.74 19.07 7.60
C ASN A 506 -8.08 19.73 7.25
N ASN A 507 -8.98 19.95 8.22
CA ASN A 507 -10.26 20.61 7.96
C ASN A 507 -10.08 22.04 7.42
N ILE A 508 -9.09 22.78 7.93
CA ILE A 508 -8.73 24.09 7.38
C ILE A 508 -8.22 23.96 5.93
N CYS A 509 -7.32 23.01 5.65
CA CYS A 509 -6.79 22.79 4.30
C CYS A 509 -7.91 22.42 3.32
N GLN A 510 -8.77 21.46 3.66
CA GLN A 510 -9.89 21.04 2.82
C GLN A 510 -10.90 22.18 2.63
N SER A 511 -11.21 22.99 3.65
CA SER A 511 -12.05 24.18 3.49
C SER A 511 -11.48 25.15 2.46
N ASN A 512 -10.16 25.35 2.46
CA ASN A 512 -9.49 26.20 1.47
C ASN A 512 -9.56 25.60 0.06
N TYR A 513 -9.49 24.27 -0.08
CA TYR A 513 -9.69 23.63 -1.39
C TYR A 513 -11.13 23.77 -1.89
N ILE A 514 -12.12 23.57 -1.01
CA ILE A 514 -13.55 23.73 -1.35
C ILE A 514 -13.83 25.17 -1.80
N LYS A 515 -13.35 26.17 -1.07
CA LYS A 515 -13.51 27.60 -1.43
C LYS A 515 -12.92 27.97 -2.81
N ASN A 516 -11.90 27.23 -3.25
CA ASN A 516 -11.24 27.46 -4.54
C ASN A 516 -11.73 26.51 -5.64
N SER A 517 -12.68 25.63 -5.33
CA SER A 517 -13.27 24.66 -6.27
C SER A 517 -14.46 25.26 -7.03
N LYS A 518 -15.08 24.47 -7.91
CA LYS A 518 -16.30 24.88 -8.64
C LYS A 518 -17.61 24.52 -7.90
N THR A 519 -17.51 24.11 -6.63
CA THR A 519 -18.66 23.76 -5.77
C THR A 519 -18.56 24.50 -4.43
N THR A 520 -19.67 24.58 -3.70
CA THR A 520 -19.69 25.07 -2.32
C THR A 520 -20.13 24.00 -1.33
N ILE A 521 -20.01 24.28 -0.02
CA ILE A 521 -20.53 23.41 1.03
C ILE A 521 -22.05 23.31 0.95
N GLU A 522 -22.74 24.40 0.62
CA GLU A 522 -24.19 24.43 0.45
C GLU A 522 -24.63 23.54 -0.72
N ASP A 523 -23.90 23.57 -1.85
CA ASP A 523 -24.14 22.68 -2.98
C ASP A 523 -23.98 21.20 -2.57
N ILE A 524 -22.94 20.88 -1.81
CA ILE A 524 -22.68 19.52 -1.32
C ILE A 524 -23.76 19.07 -0.33
N GLN A 525 -24.16 19.93 0.61
CA GLN A 525 -25.23 19.65 1.55
C GLN A 525 -26.56 19.40 0.82
N PHE A 526 -26.87 20.23 -0.19
CA PHE A 526 -28.03 20.05 -1.04
C PHE A 526 -27.97 18.69 -1.77
N LEU A 527 -26.83 18.34 -2.36
CA LEU A 527 -26.65 17.07 -3.06
C LEU A 527 -26.91 15.86 -2.15
N LEU A 528 -26.35 15.87 -0.94
CA LEU A 528 -26.53 14.80 0.05
C LEU A 528 -27.99 14.68 0.50
N GLN A 529 -28.67 15.82 0.71
CA GLN A 529 -30.09 15.83 1.06
C GLN A 529 -30.96 15.30 -0.08
N VAL A 530 -30.70 15.70 -1.32
CA VAL A 530 -31.46 15.22 -2.49
C VAL A 530 -31.27 13.72 -2.67
N ASN A 531 -30.05 13.19 -2.59
CA ASN A 531 -29.81 11.74 -2.67
C ASN A 531 -30.65 11.00 -1.63
N LYS A 532 -30.62 11.45 -0.37
CA LYS A 532 -31.42 10.86 0.70
C LYS A 532 -32.93 10.90 0.41
N ILE A 533 -33.46 12.04 -0.06
CA ILE A 533 -34.88 12.17 -0.41
C ILE A 533 -35.27 11.23 -1.55
N LEU A 534 -34.43 11.11 -2.59
CA LEU A 534 -34.71 10.22 -3.72
C LEU A 534 -34.69 8.76 -3.30
N ASP A 535 -33.72 8.36 -2.48
CA ASP A 535 -33.59 7.01 -1.93
C ASP A 535 -34.78 6.67 -1.01
N ASP A 536 -35.12 7.54 -0.06
CA ASP A 536 -36.21 7.33 0.92
C ASP A 536 -37.60 7.20 0.25
N ASN A 537 -37.78 7.78 -0.94
CA ASN A 537 -39.06 7.77 -1.66
C ASN A 537 -39.10 6.79 -2.85
N ASN A 538 -38.06 5.97 -3.09
CA ASN A 538 -37.92 5.10 -4.26
C ASN A 538 -38.14 5.84 -5.60
N ILE A 539 -37.68 7.09 -5.68
CA ILE A 539 -37.85 7.93 -6.86
C ILE A 539 -36.55 7.86 -7.68
N ASN A 540 -36.43 6.84 -8.54
CA ASN A 540 -35.35 6.73 -9.53
C ASN A 540 -35.32 7.96 -10.44
#